data_AF-A0AAV9GI28-F1
#
_entry.id   AF-A0AAV9GI28-F1
#
_cell.length_a   1.000
_cell.length_b   1.000
_cell.length_c   1.000
_cell.angle_alpha   90.00
_cell.angle_beta   90.00
_cell.angle_gamma   90.00
#
_symmetry.space_group_name_H-M   'P 1'
#
loop_
_entity.id
_entity.type
_entity.pdbx_description
1 polymer ?
#
loop_
_entity_poly.entity_id
_entity_poly.type
_entity_poly.pdbx_seq_one_letter_code
_entity_poly.pdbx_strand_id
1 'polypeptide(L)'
;MVQQRSASKAPLMNPEPVAKLHDFIQHCMQDDTIIDKVEALRISSELCDLVSMVRHLSVAAQTTQRDHFLLKSLCFGNIRTRQRKIEKAHVNTFSWIFNSSTPNRTQRPIRFRDWLSTENGVFWIQGKPGSGKSTLIKFISSAKETCFYLTPWAREKRLLQKSQEGLLRSVLYKILRQTPELIPVAREAIACSEDGGEMDSGSWSLEILLRMYESVVTQTALPVKFCFFIDGLDEFQDENRSHTDLLKTLRDMKHSEDIKLCVSSRPWFVFSDKFSGNPDWVLKLEDLTRGDISRYVTDKLNKHPQFSTLSRLNPAYREFIASVVTKAQGVFLWVYLVVRNLLEGLTYHDSVRTLRMRLEAFPPDLKTFFQHLINSVPSIYRLQLARSFHITVAAGEPVPAMFYSFLDNVGEEPQFATRLAKVPLSKDELMLRLERLRRRLDGRSRGLLEVVGFDSTVDPDTEGLDKTLFLSTTVDFLHRTVRDFIHDSKLGPTSGGVGASH
;
A
#
# COMPACT_ATOMS: atom_id res chain seq x y z
N MET A 1 62.68 55.62 20.93
CA MET A 1 61.40 56.19 20.47
C MET A 1 60.26 55.36 21.08
N VAL A 2 59.34 56.05 21.78
CA VAL A 2 57.95 55.66 22.15
C VAL A 2 57.80 54.49 23.17
N GLN A 3 57.71 54.80 24.48
CA GLN A 3 56.49 54.96 25.33
C GLN A 3 55.73 53.67 25.68
N GLN A 4 55.62 53.36 26.99
CA GLN A 4 54.36 53.34 27.77
C GLN A 4 54.52 52.51 29.07
N ARG A 5 54.20 53.13 30.22
CA ARG A 5 53.29 52.64 31.28
C ARG A 5 53.53 53.40 32.59
N SER A 6 52.73 54.43 32.80
CA SER A 6 52.56 55.10 34.09
C SER A 6 51.52 54.33 34.92
N ALA A 7 51.95 53.72 36.03
CA ALA A 7 51.05 53.20 37.05
C ALA A 7 50.65 54.35 38.00
N SER A 8 49.45 54.88 37.81
CA SER A 8 48.82 55.79 38.77
C SER A 8 48.06 54.94 39.80
N LYS A 9 48.49 54.99 41.07
CA LYS A 9 47.80 54.40 42.21
C LYS A 9 46.38 54.97 42.32
N ALA A 10 45.38 54.09 42.34
CA ALA A 10 44.01 54.45 42.69
C ALA A 10 43.94 54.88 44.18
N PRO A 11 43.12 55.88 44.55
CA PRO A 11 42.93 56.26 45.95
C PRO A 11 42.13 55.18 46.68
N LEU A 12 42.53 54.86 47.91
CA LEU A 12 41.76 54.02 48.83
C LEU A 12 40.36 54.64 49.01
N MET A 13 39.32 53.89 48.66
CA MET A 13 37.95 54.24 49.05
C MET A 13 37.85 54.30 50.57
N ASN A 14 37.23 55.37 51.06
CA ASN A 14 36.89 55.58 52.45
C ASN A 14 36.03 54.39 52.96
N PRO A 15 36.34 53.72 54.09
CA PRO A 15 35.62 52.51 54.54
C PRO A 15 34.20 52.79 55.12
N GLU A 16 33.86 54.05 55.37
CA GLU A 16 32.57 54.46 55.94
C GLU A 16 31.30 54.08 55.13
N PRO A 17 31.26 54.20 53.79
CA PRO A 17 30.06 53.89 53.00
C PRO A 17 29.78 52.39 52.92
N VAL A 18 30.83 51.56 52.93
CA VAL A 18 30.71 50.10 52.88
C VAL A 18 30.22 49.56 54.23
N ALA A 19 30.71 50.11 55.34
CA ALA A 19 30.19 49.81 56.68
C ALA A 19 28.71 50.21 56.82
N LYS A 20 28.33 51.41 56.33
CA LYS A 20 26.93 51.87 56.35
C LYS A 20 25.99 51.02 55.48
N LEU A 21 26.47 50.51 54.33
CA LEU A 21 25.70 49.58 53.50
C LEU A 21 25.55 48.21 54.18
N HIS A 22 26.59 47.72 54.85
CA HIS A 22 26.54 46.47 55.59
C HIS A 22 25.58 46.56 56.79
N ASP A 23 25.62 47.66 57.56
CA ASP A 23 24.70 47.89 58.68
C ASP A 23 23.25 48.06 58.19
N PHE A 24 23.04 48.72 57.05
CA PHE A 24 21.72 48.82 56.41
C PHE A 24 21.19 47.45 55.97
N ILE A 25 22.03 46.60 55.36
CA ILE A 25 21.65 45.23 54.99
C ILE A 25 21.32 44.40 56.23
N GLN A 26 22.12 44.49 57.30
CA GLN A 26 21.85 43.80 58.57
C GLN A 26 20.55 44.27 59.21
N HIS A 27 20.25 45.57 59.16
CA HIS A 27 19.01 46.13 59.66
C HIS A 27 17.79 45.67 58.83
N CYS A 28 17.91 45.65 57.50
CA CYS A 28 16.87 45.09 56.62
C CYS A 28 16.67 43.57 56.79
N MET A 29 17.70 42.83 57.22
CA MET A 29 17.63 41.41 57.56
C MET A 29 17.08 41.11 58.97
N GLN A 30 16.82 42.15 59.77
CA GLN A 30 16.17 42.03 61.09
C GLN A 30 14.74 42.61 61.09
N ASP A 31 14.33 43.26 60.00
CA ASP A 31 12.99 43.77 59.81
C ASP A 31 12.15 42.73 59.03
N ASP A 32 11.35 41.97 59.78
CA ASP A 32 10.47 40.92 59.25
C ASP A 32 9.59 41.44 58.09
N THR A 33 9.23 42.73 58.07
CA THR A 33 8.40 43.30 56.99
C THR A 33 9.15 43.49 55.68
N ILE A 34 10.47 43.62 55.70
CA ILE A 34 11.33 43.73 54.53
C ILE A 34 11.68 42.33 54.02
N ILE A 35 11.96 41.38 54.92
CA ILE A 35 12.19 39.97 54.59
C ILE A 35 10.95 39.39 53.91
N ASP A 36 9.76 39.60 54.50
CA ASP A 36 8.48 39.16 53.93
C ASP A 36 8.25 39.75 52.54
N LYS A 37 8.64 41.01 52.29
CA LYS A 37 8.54 41.65 50.96
C LYS A 37 9.52 41.06 49.95
N VAL A 38 10.76 40.76 50.36
CA VAL A 38 11.78 40.16 49.48
C VAL A 38 11.42 38.69 49.17
N GLU A 39 10.96 37.92 50.16
CA GLU A 39 10.41 36.58 49.94
C GLU A 39 9.15 36.62 49.07
N ALA A 40 8.23 37.57 49.30
CA ALA A 40 7.06 37.74 48.44
C ALA A 40 7.43 38.09 46.99
N LEU A 41 8.45 38.92 46.77
CA LEU A 41 8.96 39.21 45.42
C LEU A 41 9.62 37.99 44.78
N ARG A 42 10.36 37.19 45.55
CA ARG A 42 10.97 35.94 45.07
C ARG A 42 9.90 34.89 44.74
N ILE A 43 8.91 34.69 45.60
CA ILE A 43 7.75 33.81 45.38
C ILE A 43 6.95 34.28 44.16
N SER A 44 6.78 35.60 43.99
CA SER A 44 6.14 36.18 42.81
C SER A 44 6.91 35.86 41.51
N SER A 45 8.24 35.97 41.52
CA SER A 45 9.10 35.57 40.39
C SER A 45 8.98 34.08 40.09
N GLU A 46 9.08 33.22 41.11
CA GLU A 46 8.96 31.77 40.96
C GLU A 46 7.55 31.37 40.46
N LEU A 47 6.49 32.05 40.90
CA LEU A 47 5.13 31.92 40.38
C LEU A 47 5.02 32.36 38.92
N CYS A 48 5.66 33.48 38.53
CA CYS A 48 5.69 33.93 37.14
C CYS A 48 6.38 32.90 36.24
N ASP A 49 7.50 32.33 36.68
CA ASP A 49 8.21 31.27 35.95
C ASP A 49 7.36 30.00 35.83
N LEU A 50 6.66 29.63 36.90
CA LEU A 50 5.76 28.47 36.91
C LEU A 50 4.55 28.68 35.99
N VAL A 51 3.94 29.87 36.00
CA VAL A 51 2.88 30.26 35.07
C VAL A 51 3.38 30.24 33.62
N SER A 52 4.61 30.70 33.37
CA SER A 52 5.24 30.62 32.04
C SER A 52 5.43 29.17 31.59
N MET A 53 5.98 28.31 32.45
CA MET A 53 6.14 26.87 32.17
C MET A 53 4.81 26.18 31.90
N VAL A 54 3.77 26.45 32.69
CA VAL A 54 2.42 25.89 32.47
C VAL A 54 1.82 26.36 31.15
N ARG A 55 2.02 27.62 30.76
CA ARG A 55 1.62 28.14 29.44
C ARG A 55 2.36 27.45 28.31
N HIS A 56 3.68 27.27 28.43
CA HIS A 56 4.47 26.54 27.43
C HIS A 56 4.03 25.08 27.29
N LEU A 57 3.76 24.38 28.41
CA LEU A 57 3.25 23.01 28.40
C LEU A 57 1.85 22.94 27.76
N SER A 58 0.96 23.88 28.05
CA SER A 58 -0.36 23.96 27.45
C SER A 58 -0.30 24.14 25.93
N VAL A 59 0.55 25.04 25.44
CA VAL A 59 0.78 25.26 24.00
C VAL A 59 1.39 24.02 23.33
N ALA A 60 2.38 23.39 23.98
CA ALA A 60 3.00 22.16 23.47
C ALA A 60 1.99 20.99 23.41
N ALA A 61 1.12 20.84 24.42
CA ALA A 61 0.08 19.83 24.46
C ALA A 61 -0.95 20.03 23.32
N GLN A 62 -1.42 21.26 23.13
CA GLN A 62 -2.35 21.59 22.03
C GLN A 62 -1.72 21.35 20.66
N THR A 63 -0.44 21.71 20.48
CA THR A 63 0.30 21.47 19.23
C THR A 63 0.43 19.98 18.96
N THR A 64 0.85 19.20 19.95
CA THR A 64 0.99 17.75 19.85
C THR A 64 -0.35 17.07 19.54
N GLN A 65 -1.44 17.54 20.15
CA GLN A 65 -2.78 17.03 19.89
C GLN A 65 -3.20 17.26 18.43
N ARG A 66 -2.95 18.46 17.89
CA ARG A 66 -3.25 18.80 16.48
C ARG A 66 -2.40 18.00 15.50
N ASP A 67 -1.11 17.82 15.80
CA ASP A 67 -0.18 17.06 14.98
C ASP A 67 -0.57 15.57 14.96
N HIS A 68 -0.93 15.02 16.11
CA HIS A 68 -1.44 13.66 16.22
C HIS A 68 -2.76 13.48 15.46
N PHE A 69 -3.64 14.48 15.52
CA PHE A 69 -4.90 14.48 14.81
C PHE A 69 -4.70 14.50 13.28
N LEU A 70 -3.82 15.35 12.76
CA LEU A 70 -3.44 15.37 11.33
C LEU A 70 -2.86 14.01 10.88
N LEU A 71 -1.95 13.44 11.66
CA LEU A 71 -1.40 12.12 11.35
C LEU A 71 -2.49 11.04 11.36
N LYS A 72 -3.39 11.07 12.36
CA LYS A 72 -4.48 10.10 12.45
C LYS A 72 -5.46 10.24 11.29
N SER A 73 -5.78 11.46 10.88
CA SER A 73 -6.70 11.71 9.76
C SER A 73 -6.07 11.38 8.40
N LEU A 74 -4.75 11.46 8.23
CA LEU A 74 -4.08 10.94 7.02
C LEU A 74 -4.03 9.39 6.98
N CYS A 75 -4.21 8.72 8.12
CA CYS A 75 -4.24 7.27 8.23
C CYS A 75 -5.68 6.72 8.04
N PHE A 76 -5.91 5.88 7.04
CA PHE A 76 -7.23 5.27 6.79
C PHE A 76 -7.14 3.73 6.82
N GLY A 77 -8.19 3.06 7.31
CA GLY A 77 -8.16 1.62 7.64
C GLY A 77 -7.77 0.70 6.48
N ASN A 78 -8.12 1.06 5.25
CA ASN A 78 -7.85 0.26 4.05
C ASN A 78 -6.37 0.29 3.60
N ILE A 79 -5.52 1.16 4.17
CA ILE A 79 -4.10 1.33 3.80
C ILE A 79 -3.24 0.07 4.00
N ARG A 80 -3.62 -0.82 4.93
CA ARG A 80 -2.88 -2.06 5.24
C ARG A 80 -3.49 -3.30 4.58
N THR A 81 -4.77 -3.26 4.23
CA THR A 81 -5.53 -4.43 3.77
C THR A 81 -5.13 -4.82 2.34
N ARG A 82 -4.92 -3.85 1.44
CA ARG A 82 -4.52 -4.11 0.04
C ARG A 82 -3.09 -4.67 -0.08
N GLN A 83 -2.14 -4.14 0.69
CA GLN A 83 -0.75 -4.63 0.68
C GLN A 83 -0.62 -6.05 1.25
N ARG A 84 -1.49 -6.44 2.20
CA ARG A 84 -1.56 -7.81 2.73
C ARG A 84 -2.11 -8.81 1.70
N LYS A 85 -3.04 -8.40 0.84
CA LYS A 85 -3.62 -9.24 -0.23
C LYS A 85 -2.61 -9.64 -1.31
N ILE A 86 -1.62 -8.80 -1.62
CA ILE A 86 -0.59 -9.15 -2.61
C ILE A 86 0.22 -10.34 -2.06
N GLU A 87 0.17 -11.49 -2.75
CA GLU A 87 0.97 -12.65 -2.36
C GLU A 87 2.46 -12.31 -2.31
N LYS A 88 3.20 -12.97 -1.42
CA LYS A 88 4.67 -12.87 -1.45
C LYS A 88 5.18 -13.45 -2.77
N ALA A 89 6.23 -12.85 -3.31
CA ALA A 89 6.95 -13.40 -4.44
C ALA A 89 7.30 -14.87 -4.17
N HIS A 90 7.21 -15.70 -5.20
CA HIS A 90 7.61 -17.10 -5.07
C HIS A 90 9.12 -17.18 -4.80
N VAL A 91 9.54 -18.24 -4.11
CA VAL A 91 10.93 -18.40 -3.66
C VAL A 91 11.84 -18.35 -4.88
N ASN A 92 12.91 -17.55 -4.79
CA ASN A 92 13.89 -17.33 -5.86
C ASN A 92 13.33 -16.76 -7.17
N THR A 93 12.21 -16.03 -7.12
CA THR A 93 11.73 -15.18 -8.23
C THR A 93 12.16 -13.72 -8.04
N PHE A 94 12.18 -12.94 -9.12
CA PHE A 94 12.53 -11.51 -9.18
C PHE A 94 13.95 -11.12 -8.73
N SER A 95 14.78 -12.04 -8.23
CA SER A 95 16.16 -11.75 -7.81
C SER A 95 17.01 -11.17 -8.93
N TRP A 96 16.68 -11.50 -10.18
CA TRP A 96 17.31 -10.95 -11.38
C TRP A 96 17.20 -9.43 -11.52
N ILE A 97 16.26 -8.74 -10.83
CA ILE A 97 16.15 -7.28 -10.93
C ILE A 97 17.37 -6.57 -10.35
N PHE A 98 18.00 -7.22 -9.37
CA PHE A 98 19.27 -6.80 -8.84
C PHE A 98 20.39 -7.54 -9.53
N ASN A 99 20.35 -7.93 -10.81
CA ASN A 99 21.54 -8.47 -11.48
C ASN A 99 21.91 -7.57 -12.65
N SER A 100 23.21 -7.33 -12.83
CA SER A 100 23.72 -6.55 -13.97
C SER A 100 23.58 -7.30 -15.31
N SER A 101 23.24 -8.58 -15.27
CA SER A 101 23.02 -9.44 -16.44
C SER A 101 21.53 -9.74 -16.59
N THR A 102 21.01 -9.63 -17.82
CA THR A 102 19.64 -10.01 -18.12
C THR A 102 19.45 -11.52 -18.07
N PRO A 103 18.25 -12.01 -17.67
CA PRO A 103 17.90 -13.42 -17.78
C PRO A 103 17.97 -13.93 -19.23
N ASN A 104 17.85 -13.03 -20.21
CA ASN A 104 17.80 -13.33 -21.63
C ASN A 104 18.86 -12.52 -22.37
N ARG A 105 19.84 -13.19 -22.99
CA ARG A 105 20.99 -12.56 -23.67
C ARG A 105 20.60 -11.61 -24.82
N THR A 106 19.37 -11.69 -25.31
CA THR A 106 18.83 -10.86 -26.40
C THR A 106 18.21 -9.55 -25.94
N GLN A 107 18.09 -9.30 -24.63
CA GLN A 107 17.45 -8.12 -24.06
C GLN A 107 18.45 -7.16 -23.43
N ARG A 108 18.09 -5.87 -23.41
CA ARG A 108 18.90 -4.80 -22.80
C ARG A 108 19.10 -5.05 -21.30
N PRO A 109 20.32 -4.81 -20.76
CA PRO A 109 20.63 -5.01 -19.34
C PRO A 109 19.70 -4.18 -18.45
N ILE A 110 19.29 -4.76 -17.32
CA ILE A 110 18.42 -4.10 -16.35
C ILE A 110 19.29 -3.18 -15.48
N ARG A 111 19.06 -1.87 -15.57
CA ARG A 111 19.84 -0.86 -14.86
C ARG A 111 19.18 -0.37 -13.57
N PHE A 112 18.47 -1.27 -12.88
CA PHE A 112 17.77 -0.92 -11.63
C PHE A 112 18.76 -0.57 -10.51
N ARG A 113 19.88 -1.30 -10.38
CA ARG A 113 20.94 -0.99 -9.39
C ARG A 113 21.57 0.38 -9.65
N ASP A 114 21.84 0.68 -10.91
CA ASP A 114 22.43 1.95 -11.33
C ASP A 114 21.45 3.07 -10.98
N TRP A 115 20.17 2.91 -11.36
CA TRP A 115 19.12 3.84 -10.97
C TRP A 115 19.02 4.03 -9.45
N LEU A 116 19.18 3.00 -8.62
CA LEU A 116 19.16 3.18 -7.15
C LEU A 116 20.33 4.03 -6.63
N SER A 117 21.51 3.95 -7.26
CA SER A 117 22.75 4.48 -6.70
C SER A 117 23.19 5.84 -7.26
N THR A 118 22.87 6.18 -8.52
CA THR A 118 23.52 7.32 -9.21
C THR A 118 22.59 8.49 -9.54
N GLU A 119 21.36 8.25 -10.03
CA GLU A 119 20.60 9.30 -10.73
C GLU A 119 19.22 9.61 -10.13
N ASN A 120 18.80 10.86 -10.15
CA ASN A 120 17.44 11.25 -9.75
C ASN A 120 16.44 10.94 -10.87
N GLY A 121 15.20 10.58 -10.51
CA GLY A 121 14.13 10.44 -11.49
C GLY A 121 13.25 9.21 -11.32
N VAL A 122 12.54 8.87 -12.40
CA VAL A 122 11.48 7.86 -12.41
C VAL A 122 11.97 6.57 -13.08
N PHE A 123 11.97 5.47 -12.33
CA PHE A 123 12.09 4.11 -12.87
C PHE A 123 10.69 3.54 -13.12
N TRP A 124 10.37 3.21 -14.37
CA TRP A 124 9.05 2.77 -14.77
C TRP A 124 9.01 1.27 -15.06
N ILE A 125 8.24 0.55 -14.25
CA ILE A 125 7.94 -0.86 -14.44
C ILE A 125 6.60 -0.96 -15.18
N GLN A 126 6.66 -1.16 -16.49
CA GLN A 126 5.48 -1.44 -17.28
C GLN A 126 5.25 -2.95 -17.40
N GLY A 127 4.00 -3.32 -17.60
CA GLY A 127 3.71 -4.67 -18.06
C GLY A 127 2.25 -5.04 -18.14
N LYS A 128 1.98 -6.18 -18.78
CA LYS A 128 0.63 -6.72 -19.00
C LYS A 128 -0.17 -6.86 -17.69
N PRO A 129 -1.51 -6.78 -17.73
CA PRO A 129 -2.34 -7.16 -16.58
C PRO A 129 -1.99 -8.58 -16.11
N GLY A 130 -1.86 -8.78 -14.79
CA GLY A 130 -1.52 -10.09 -14.22
C GLY A 130 -0.06 -10.56 -14.42
N SER A 131 0.86 -9.72 -14.91
CA SER A 131 2.29 -10.06 -15.08
C SER A 131 3.10 -10.10 -13.78
N GLY A 132 2.53 -9.69 -12.65
CA GLY A 132 3.21 -9.70 -11.34
C GLY A 132 3.85 -8.37 -10.91
N LYS A 133 3.47 -7.24 -11.52
CA LYS A 133 4.00 -5.89 -11.16
C LYS A 133 3.90 -5.59 -9.67
N SER A 134 2.72 -5.78 -9.08
CA SER A 134 2.48 -5.56 -7.65
C SER A 134 3.35 -6.44 -6.77
N THR A 135 3.54 -7.69 -7.18
CA THR A 135 4.42 -8.64 -6.49
C THR A 135 5.88 -8.20 -6.58
N LEU A 136 6.34 -7.71 -7.75
CA LEU A 136 7.68 -7.17 -7.93
C LEU A 136 7.91 -5.90 -7.11
N ILE A 137 6.97 -4.94 -7.13
CA ILE A 137 7.04 -3.71 -6.32
C ILE A 137 7.12 -4.06 -4.83
N LYS A 138 6.29 -4.99 -4.37
CA LYS A 138 6.35 -5.49 -2.98
C LYS A 138 7.70 -6.13 -2.67
N PHE A 139 8.25 -6.93 -3.57
CA PHE A 139 9.56 -7.55 -3.43
C PHE A 139 10.68 -6.50 -3.29
N ILE A 140 10.82 -5.59 -4.25
CA ILE A 140 11.91 -4.59 -4.22
C ILE A 140 11.76 -3.56 -3.10
N SER A 141 10.53 -3.21 -2.72
CA SER A 141 10.26 -2.26 -1.62
C SER A 141 10.65 -2.80 -0.24
N SER A 142 10.82 -4.11 -0.10
CA SER A 142 11.18 -4.79 1.15
C SER A 142 12.54 -5.50 1.10
N ALA A 143 13.21 -5.49 -0.05
CA ALA A 143 14.51 -6.12 -0.23
C ALA A 143 15.62 -5.33 0.48
N LYS A 144 16.53 -6.04 1.16
CA LYS A 144 17.69 -5.44 1.85
C LYS A 144 18.65 -4.82 0.84
N GLU A 145 18.77 -5.45 -0.32
CA GLU A 145 19.55 -5.04 -1.48
C GLU A 145 19.16 -3.63 -1.93
N THR A 146 17.86 -3.32 -1.97
CA THR A 146 17.39 -1.98 -2.33
C THR A 146 17.92 -0.92 -1.37
N CYS A 147 17.84 -1.17 -0.06
CA CYS A 147 18.37 -0.26 0.96
C CYS A 147 19.90 -0.09 0.80
N PHE A 148 20.61 -1.20 0.58
CA PHE A 148 22.05 -1.21 0.34
C PHE A 148 22.43 -0.33 -0.87
N TYR A 149 21.80 -0.54 -2.03
CA TYR A 149 22.09 0.22 -3.25
C TYR A 149 21.62 1.69 -3.19
N LEU A 150 20.69 2.04 -2.30
CA LEU A 150 20.27 3.43 -2.07
C LEU A 150 21.23 4.20 -1.14
N THR A 151 22.08 3.51 -0.38
CA THR A 151 22.99 4.13 0.59
C THR A 151 23.96 5.12 -0.08
N PRO A 152 24.61 4.80 -1.23
CA PRO A 152 25.44 5.76 -1.95
C PRO A 152 24.69 7.03 -2.40
N TRP A 153 23.42 6.89 -2.79
CA TRP A 153 22.59 8.04 -3.19
C TRP A 153 22.16 8.89 -1.99
N ALA A 154 21.88 8.27 -0.85
CA ALA A 154 21.51 8.93 0.40
C ALA A 154 22.66 9.77 0.98
N ARG A 155 23.91 9.35 0.74
CA ARG A 155 25.11 9.96 1.35
C ARG A 155 24.96 10.02 2.88
N GLU A 156 25.09 11.20 3.47
CA GLU A 156 24.91 11.43 4.92
C GLU A 156 23.46 11.68 5.32
N LYS A 157 22.54 11.85 4.35
CA LYS A 157 21.12 12.09 4.63
C LYS A 157 20.42 10.80 5.02
N ARG A 158 19.39 10.90 5.87
CA ARG A 158 18.58 9.74 6.27
C ARG A 158 17.77 9.23 5.06
N LEU A 159 17.79 7.91 4.81
CA LEU A 159 17.03 7.29 3.71
C LEU A 159 15.66 6.78 4.17
N LEU A 160 14.61 7.08 3.41
CA LEU A 160 13.26 6.56 3.63
C LEU A 160 12.70 5.83 2.40
N GLN A 161 12.36 4.54 2.55
CA GLN A 161 11.79 3.66 1.52
C GLN A 161 10.35 3.25 1.82
N LYS A 162 9.39 3.35 0.86
CA LYS A 162 7.94 3.06 1.09
C LYS A 162 7.13 2.57 -0.14
N SER A 163 6.10 1.73 0.06
CA SER A 163 5.11 1.24 -0.96
C SER A 163 3.62 1.61 -0.69
N GLN A 164 2.72 1.64 -1.72
CA GLN A 164 1.31 2.17 -1.77
C GLN A 164 0.19 1.33 -1.06
N GLU A 165 -1.07 1.76 -0.82
CA GLU A 165 -1.99 2.70 -1.55
C GLU A 165 -2.89 3.60 -0.66
N GLY A 166 -3.44 4.69 -1.24
CA GLY A 166 -3.84 5.95 -0.61
C GLY A 166 -2.90 7.09 -0.96
N LEU A 167 -2.39 7.11 -2.20
CA LEU A 167 -1.04 7.60 -2.57
C LEU A 167 -0.58 8.82 -1.77
N LEU A 168 -1.22 9.97 -1.96
CA LEU A 168 -0.79 11.22 -1.33
C LEU A 168 -0.98 11.21 0.18
N ARG A 169 -2.11 10.72 0.71
CA ARG A 169 -2.36 10.59 2.16
C ARG A 169 -1.36 9.67 2.82
N SER A 170 -1.11 8.51 2.21
CA SER A 170 -0.18 7.51 2.69
C SER A 170 1.26 8.04 2.66
N VAL A 171 1.61 8.78 1.60
CA VAL A 171 2.93 9.38 1.43
C VAL A 171 3.12 10.51 2.45
N LEU A 172 2.17 11.44 2.55
CA LEU A 172 2.17 12.51 3.54
C LEU A 172 2.21 11.97 4.97
N TYR A 173 1.31 11.05 5.33
CA TYR A 173 1.31 10.37 6.63
C TYR A 173 2.69 9.79 6.96
N LYS A 174 3.31 9.12 5.99
CA LYS A 174 4.62 8.49 6.17
C LYS A 174 5.73 9.53 6.30
N ILE A 175 5.74 10.59 5.49
CA ILE A 175 6.71 11.69 5.58
C ILE A 175 6.60 12.34 6.95
N LEU A 176 5.40 12.79 7.31
CA LEU A 176 5.12 13.53 8.55
C LEU A 176 5.38 12.69 9.81
N ARG A 177 5.03 11.40 9.80
CA ARG A 177 5.32 10.50 10.93
C ARG A 177 6.82 10.27 11.13
N GLN A 178 7.59 10.24 10.04
CA GLN A 178 9.02 9.97 10.09
C GLN A 178 9.87 11.24 10.22
N THR A 179 9.29 12.40 9.96
CA THR A 179 9.92 13.72 10.05
C THR A 179 8.90 14.70 10.65
N PRO A 180 8.67 14.66 11.98
CA PRO A 180 7.69 15.50 12.63
C PRO A 180 7.93 17.00 12.44
N GLU A 181 9.17 17.41 12.13
CA GLU A 181 9.53 18.80 11.81
C GLU A 181 8.77 19.37 10.59
N LEU A 182 8.24 18.51 9.71
CA LEU A 182 7.49 18.91 8.52
C LEU A 182 5.97 19.05 8.78
N ILE A 183 5.50 18.68 9.97
CA ILE A 183 4.08 18.77 10.34
C ILE A 183 3.58 20.22 10.36
N PRO A 184 4.32 21.21 10.89
CA PRO A 184 3.91 22.62 10.82
C PRO A 184 3.73 23.10 9.37
N VAL A 185 4.66 22.73 8.47
CA VAL A 185 4.61 23.08 7.04
C VAL A 185 3.35 22.51 6.37
N ALA A 186 3.04 21.24 6.63
CA ALA A 186 1.82 20.63 6.12
C ALA A 186 0.55 21.28 6.70
N ARG A 187 0.57 21.70 7.98
CA ARG A 187 -0.57 22.38 8.61
C ARG A 187 -0.83 23.77 8.03
N GLU A 188 0.22 24.54 7.75
CA GLU A 188 0.09 25.86 7.10
C GLU A 188 -0.54 25.72 5.71
N ALA A 189 -0.16 24.69 4.96
CA ALA A 189 -0.75 24.40 3.65
C ALA A 189 -2.27 24.17 3.70
N ILE A 190 -2.79 23.65 4.81
CA ILE A 190 -4.23 23.47 5.06
C ILE A 190 -4.88 24.79 5.47
N ALA A 191 -4.24 25.55 6.36
CA ALA A 191 -4.79 26.81 6.88
C ALA A 191 -4.99 27.89 5.81
N CYS A 192 -4.21 27.83 4.72
CA CYS A 192 -4.33 28.74 3.57
C CYS A 192 -5.38 28.30 2.53
N SER A 193 -6.33 27.44 2.87
CA SER A 193 -7.44 27.05 1.98
C SER A 193 -8.73 27.79 2.36
N GLU A 194 -9.53 28.14 1.34
CA GLU A 194 -10.78 28.92 1.52
C GLU A 194 -11.89 28.13 2.24
N ASP A 195 -11.78 26.80 2.27
CA ASP A 195 -12.61 25.92 3.10
C ASP A 195 -12.06 25.89 4.53
N GLY A 196 -12.67 26.70 5.40
CA GLY A 196 -12.37 26.78 6.83
C GLY A 196 -12.26 25.39 7.46
N GLY A 197 -11.04 25.04 7.88
CA GLY A 197 -10.66 23.69 8.28
C GLY A 197 -11.35 23.20 9.55
N GLU A 198 -12.46 22.49 9.38
CA GLU A 198 -12.81 21.39 10.27
C GLU A 198 -12.25 20.09 9.72
N MET A 199 -11.20 19.62 10.38
CA MET A 199 -10.41 18.44 10.04
C MET A 199 -11.18 17.13 10.36
N ASP A 200 -12.51 17.17 10.49
CA ASP A 200 -13.29 16.25 11.33
C ASP A 200 -13.84 15.01 10.60
N SER A 201 -13.83 14.98 9.26
CA SER A 201 -14.54 13.92 8.51
C SER A 201 -13.67 12.78 7.95
N GLY A 202 -12.34 12.83 8.07
CA GLY A 202 -11.47 11.82 7.46
C GLY A 202 -11.55 11.77 5.93
N SER A 203 -12.34 12.64 5.28
CA SER A 203 -12.35 12.88 3.85
C SER A 203 -11.35 14.00 3.55
N TRP A 204 -10.38 13.72 2.68
CA TRP A 204 -9.37 14.70 2.28
C TRP A 204 -9.55 14.96 0.79
N SER A 205 -9.73 16.22 0.41
CA SER A 205 -9.75 16.59 -1.01
C SER A 205 -8.35 16.41 -1.60
N LEU A 206 -8.30 15.98 -2.86
CA LEU A 206 -7.04 15.79 -3.57
C LEU A 206 -6.24 17.10 -3.70
N GLU A 207 -6.93 18.23 -3.77
CA GLU A 207 -6.33 19.56 -3.80
C GLU A 207 -5.53 19.86 -2.53
N ILE A 208 -6.14 19.68 -1.35
CA ILE A 208 -5.48 19.90 -0.06
C ILE A 208 -4.29 18.94 0.09
N LEU A 209 -4.43 17.69 -0.37
CA LEU A 209 -3.35 16.72 -0.36
C LEU A 209 -2.18 17.09 -1.27
N LEU A 210 -2.46 17.60 -2.48
CA LEU A 210 -1.41 18.06 -3.38
C LEU A 210 -0.70 19.29 -2.85
N ARG A 211 -1.44 20.26 -2.29
CA ARG A 211 -0.85 21.46 -1.68
C ARG A 211 0.06 21.12 -0.51
N MET A 212 -0.41 20.29 0.43
CA MET A 212 0.45 19.78 1.50
C MET A 212 1.70 19.09 0.96
N TYR A 213 1.54 18.30 -0.10
CA TYR A 213 2.64 17.58 -0.70
C TYR A 213 3.67 18.54 -1.32
N GLU A 214 3.22 19.52 -2.08
CA GLU A 214 4.04 20.56 -2.68
C GLU A 214 4.77 21.38 -1.60
N SER A 215 4.07 21.84 -0.55
CA SER A 215 4.67 22.57 0.57
C SER A 215 5.74 21.77 1.30
N VAL A 216 5.56 20.46 1.44
CA VAL A 216 6.51 19.56 2.11
C VAL A 216 7.73 19.26 1.22
N VAL A 217 7.53 19.10 -0.09
CA VAL A 217 8.60 18.74 -1.04
C VAL A 217 9.44 19.95 -1.49
N THR A 218 8.86 21.15 -1.50
CA THR A 218 9.56 22.39 -1.86
C THR A 218 10.50 22.91 -0.78
N GLN A 219 10.53 22.29 0.41
CA GLN A 219 11.53 22.59 1.43
C GLN A 219 12.93 22.22 0.93
N THR A 220 13.73 23.24 0.59
CA THR A 220 14.98 23.14 -0.19
C THR A 220 16.14 22.43 0.51
N ALA A 221 15.99 22.09 1.80
CA ALA A 221 17.00 21.40 2.58
C ALA A 221 16.37 20.35 3.51
N LEU A 222 15.79 19.30 2.92
CA LEU A 222 15.40 18.14 3.71
C LEU A 222 16.67 17.40 4.19
N PRO A 223 16.82 17.10 5.49
CA PRO A 223 17.92 16.25 6.00
C PRO A 223 17.74 14.76 5.62
N VAL A 224 16.86 14.48 4.67
CA VAL A 224 16.30 13.17 4.38
C VAL A 224 16.10 13.02 2.87
N LYS A 225 16.37 11.82 2.35
CA LYS A 225 16.05 11.41 0.98
C LYS A 225 14.94 10.37 0.95
N PHE A 226 14.06 10.46 -0.04
CA PHE A 226 12.88 9.60 -0.20
C PHE A 226 12.95 8.74 -1.46
N CYS A 227 12.79 7.44 -1.32
CA CYS A 227 12.59 6.52 -2.43
C CYS A 227 11.19 5.88 -2.35
N PHE A 228 10.32 6.26 -3.28
CA PHE A 228 8.95 5.78 -3.34
C PHE A 228 8.80 4.64 -4.34
N PHE A 229 8.06 3.61 -3.93
CA PHE A 229 7.65 2.48 -4.76
C PHE A 229 6.13 2.52 -4.95
N ILE A 230 5.68 3.04 -6.08
CA ILE A 230 4.29 3.32 -6.41
C ILE A 230 3.79 2.20 -7.33
N ASP A 231 2.74 1.50 -6.94
CA ASP A 231 2.19 0.37 -7.68
C ASP A 231 0.83 0.73 -8.30
N GLY A 232 0.68 0.52 -9.60
CA GLY A 232 -0.59 0.69 -10.29
C GLY A 232 -0.98 2.15 -10.50
N LEU A 233 -0.17 2.95 -11.19
CA LEU A 233 -0.61 4.32 -11.58
C LEU A 233 -1.90 4.31 -12.43
N ASP A 234 -2.16 3.23 -13.16
CA ASP A 234 -3.41 2.99 -13.91
C ASP A 234 -4.63 2.67 -13.02
N GLU A 235 -4.44 2.60 -11.71
CA GLU A 235 -5.51 2.44 -10.70
C GLU A 235 -6.05 3.78 -10.23
N PHE A 236 -5.39 4.88 -10.59
CA PHE A 236 -5.83 6.20 -10.19
C PHE A 236 -7.09 6.61 -10.97
N GLN A 237 -8.24 6.41 -10.34
CA GLN A 237 -9.53 6.86 -10.83
C GLN A 237 -10.08 7.89 -9.84
N ASP A 238 -10.21 9.13 -10.30
CA ASP A 238 -10.87 10.23 -9.60
C ASP A 238 -11.92 10.78 -10.56
N GLU A 239 -13.18 10.89 -10.11
CA GLU A 239 -14.30 11.37 -10.92
C GLU A 239 -14.06 12.80 -11.45
N ASN A 240 -13.22 13.57 -10.77
CA ASN A 240 -12.96 14.98 -11.07
C ASN A 240 -11.57 15.24 -11.68
N ARG A 241 -10.67 14.24 -11.72
CA ARG A 241 -9.25 14.45 -12.08
C ARG A 241 -8.70 13.39 -13.03
N SER A 242 -7.92 13.85 -14.00
CA SER A 242 -7.30 12.99 -15.01
C SER A 242 -5.98 12.39 -14.50
N HIS A 243 -5.59 11.24 -15.07
CA HIS A 243 -4.21 10.73 -14.98
C HIS A 243 -3.16 11.80 -15.34
N THR A 244 -3.54 12.80 -16.14
CA THR A 244 -2.69 13.94 -16.50
C THR A 244 -2.28 14.78 -15.30
N ASP A 245 -3.15 14.97 -14.31
CA ASP A 245 -2.84 15.78 -13.13
C ASP A 245 -1.92 15.05 -12.17
N LEU A 246 -2.13 13.74 -11.98
CA LEU A 246 -1.19 12.87 -11.29
C LEU A 246 0.20 12.94 -11.94
N LEU A 247 0.26 12.90 -13.27
CA LEU A 247 1.51 12.97 -14.03
C LEU A 247 2.21 14.33 -13.94
N LYS A 248 1.47 15.43 -13.71
CA LYS A 248 2.08 16.73 -13.39
C LYS A 248 2.79 16.65 -12.04
N THR A 249 2.11 16.19 -10.99
CA THR A 249 2.72 16.04 -9.66
C THR A 249 3.94 15.11 -9.67
N LEU A 250 3.87 13.97 -10.38
CA LEU A 250 5.01 13.06 -10.53
C LEU A 250 6.18 13.70 -11.30
N ARG A 251 5.90 14.64 -12.21
CA ARG A 251 6.93 15.39 -12.93
C ARG A 251 7.66 16.35 -12.00
N ASP A 252 6.94 17.09 -11.17
CA ASP A 252 7.56 18.07 -10.27
C ASP A 252 8.47 17.37 -9.26
N MET A 253 8.05 16.19 -8.76
CA MET A 253 8.90 15.32 -7.94
C MET A 253 10.16 14.83 -8.64
N LYS A 254 10.09 14.55 -9.94
CA LYS A 254 11.22 14.04 -10.73
C LYS A 254 12.41 15.02 -10.71
N HIS A 255 12.16 16.31 -10.55
CA HIS A 255 13.18 17.35 -10.55
C HIS A 255 13.89 17.52 -9.19
N SER A 256 13.39 16.91 -8.11
CA SER A 256 14.02 16.96 -6.79
C SER A 256 15.18 15.98 -6.69
N GLU A 257 16.32 16.44 -6.18
CA GLU A 257 17.50 15.57 -5.94
C GLU A 257 17.38 14.65 -4.71
N ASP A 258 16.37 14.92 -3.88
CA ASP A 258 16.07 14.19 -2.67
C ASP A 258 14.95 13.16 -2.86
N ILE A 259 14.39 13.04 -4.07
CA ILE A 259 13.28 12.12 -4.37
C ILE A 259 13.62 11.17 -5.53
N LYS A 260 13.41 9.87 -5.30
CA LYS A 260 13.38 8.81 -6.31
C LYS A 260 11.99 8.20 -6.39
N LEU A 261 11.55 7.90 -7.61
CA LEU A 261 10.27 7.28 -7.88
C LEU A 261 10.47 5.99 -8.68
N CYS A 262 10.08 4.85 -8.12
CA CYS A 262 9.87 3.61 -8.87
C CYS A 262 8.35 3.43 -9.01
N VAL A 263 7.84 3.47 -10.23
CA VAL A 263 6.40 3.44 -10.50
C VAL A 263 6.03 2.26 -11.38
N SER A 264 4.89 1.63 -11.12
CA SER A 264 4.35 0.54 -11.92
C SER A 264 3.04 0.94 -12.61
N SER A 265 2.83 0.50 -13.86
CA SER A 265 1.54 0.66 -14.53
C SER A 265 1.35 -0.31 -15.71
N ARG A 266 0.14 -0.33 -16.27
CA ARG A 266 -0.10 -0.88 -17.63
C ARG A 266 0.62 -0.02 -18.69
N PRO A 267 0.96 -0.59 -19.86
CA PRO A 267 1.63 0.12 -20.95
C PRO A 267 0.67 1.05 -21.71
N TRP A 268 -0.08 1.90 -20.98
CA TRP A 268 -0.97 2.90 -21.59
C TRP A 268 -0.14 4.07 -22.13
N PHE A 269 -0.58 4.64 -23.26
CA PHE A 269 0.12 5.73 -23.94
C PHE A 269 0.40 6.92 -23.02
N VAL A 270 -0.56 7.29 -22.16
CA VAL A 270 -0.43 8.39 -21.20
C VAL A 270 0.80 8.26 -20.28
N PHE A 271 1.19 7.03 -19.92
CA PHE A 271 2.39 6.76 -19.12
C PHE A 271 3.63 6.61 -20.00
N SER A 272 3.48 5.92 -21.14
CA SER A 272 4.55 5.73 -22.12
C SER A 272 5.14 7.06 -22.58
N ASP A 273 4.30 8.03 -22.92
CA ASP A 273 4.72 9.35 -23.41
C ASP A 273 5.49 10.16 -22.36
N LYS A 274 5.27 9.88 -21.07
CA LYS A 274 5.91 10.61 -19.96
C LYS A 274 7.16 9.93 -19.41
N PHE A 275 7.18 8.60 -19.36
CA PHE A 275 8.26 7.86 -18.71
C PHE A 275 9.26 7.22 -19.69
N SER A 276 8.95 7.15 -20.99
CA SER A 276 9.85 6.53 -21.98
C SER A 276 11.04 7.39 -22.43
N GLY A 277 11.22 8.58 -21.85
CA GLY A 277 12.31 9.49 -22.21
C GLY A 277 13.72 8.94 -21.91
N ASN A 278 13.85 8.01 -20.96
CA ASN A 278 15.10 7.27 -20.71
C ASN A 278 14.85 5.75 -20.78
N PRO A 279 15.23 5.07 -21.88
CA PRO A 279 15.02 3.64 -22.03
C PRO A 279 15.71 2.77 -20.98
N ASP A 280 16.78 3.26 -20.35
CA ASP A 280 17.51 2.50 -19.33
C ASP A 280 16.72 2.38 -18.02
N TRP A 281 15.71 3.23 -17.82
CA TRP A 281 14.85 3.26 -16.63
C TRP A 281 13.47 2.70 -16.90
N VAL A 282 13.28 2.02 -18.03
CA VAL A 282 12.03 1.38 -18.39
C VAL A 282 12.21 -0.12 -18.39
N LEU A 283 11.41 -0.80 -17.58
CA LEU A 283 11.40 -2.25 -17.47
C LEU A 283 10.07 -2.80 -17.99
N LYS A 284 10.12 -3.72 -18.95
CA LYS A 284 8.97 -4.51 -19.42
C LYS A 284 8.93 -5.84 -18.70
N LEU A 285 7.96 -6.03 -17.81
CA LEU A 285 7.98 -7.14 -16.88
C LEU A 285 7.74 -8.51 -17.55
N GLU A 286 6.77 -8.60 -18.45
CA GLU A 286 6.42 -9.84 -19.16
C GLU A 286 7.59 -10.46 -19.94
N ASP A 287 8.56 -9.65 -20.34
CA ASP A 287 9.74 -10.08 -21.09
C ASP A 287 10.79 -10.74 -20.20
N LEU A 288 10.71 -10.53 -18.88
CA LEU A 288 11.69 -10.93 -17.86
C LEU A 288 11.20 -12.04 -16.94
N THR A 289 9.89 -12.25 -16.85
CA THR A 289 9.29 -13.24 -15.94
C THR A 289 9.36 -14.68 -16.43
N ARG A 290 9.84 -14.94 -17.66
CA ARG A 290 9.87 -16.29 -18.25
C ARG A 290 10.59 -17.32 -17.35
N GLY A 291 11.75 -16.97 -16.80
CA GLY A 291 12.51 -17.84 -15.91
C GLY A 291 11.79 -18.11 -14.59
N ASP A 292 11.16 -17.07 -14.03
CA ASP A 292 10.38 -17.16 -12.80
C ASP A 292 9.11 -18.01 -12.97
N ILE A 293 8.42 -17.86 -14.11
CA ILE A 293 7.27 -18.69 -14.48
C ILE A 293 7.70 -20.15 -14.61
N SER A 294 8.82 -20.43 -15.29
CA SER A 294 9.34 -21.79 -15.43
C SER A 294 9.62 -22.43 -14.07
N ARG A 295 10.25 -21.68 -13.16
CA ARG A 295 10.51 -22.12 -11.79
C ARG A 295 9.22 -22.40 -11.04
N TYR A 296 8.27 -21.45 -11.06
CA TYR A 296 6.97 -21.59 -10.42
C TYR A 296 6.21 -22.83 -10.88
N VAL A 297 6.09 -23.04 -12.19
CA VAL A 297 5.39 -24.20 -12.76
C VAL A 297 6.08 -25.50 -12.35
N THR A 298 7.40 -25.55 -12.45
CA THR A 298 8.20 -26.71 -12.07
C THR A 298 8.00 -27.07 -10.60
N ASP A 299 8.14 -26.09 -9.70
CA ASP A 299 8.05 -26.29 -8.25
C ASP A 299 6.63 -26.68 -7.83
N LYS A 300 5.59 -26.09 -8.43
CA LYS A 300 4.20 -26.40 -8.11
C LYS A 300 3.79 -27.78 -8.60
N LEU A 301 4.13 -28.14 -9.84
CA LEU A 301 3.77 -29.45 -10.38
C LEU A 301 4.55 -30.58 -9.72
N ASN A 302 5.85 -30.41 -9.42
CA ASN A 302 6.65 -31.43 -8.74
C ASN A 302 6.26 -31.66 -7.27
N LYS A 303 5.43 -30.81 -6.66
CA LYS A 303 4.81 -31.12 -5.35
C LYS A 303 3.79 -32.24 -5.45
N HIS A 304 3.23 -32.50 -6.64
CA HIS A 304 2.32 -33.63 -6.84
C HIS A 304 3.12 -34.93 -6.98
N PRO A 305 2.89 -35.97 -6.16
CA PRO A 305 3.68 -37.20 -6.16
C PRO A 305 3.79 -37.88 -7.52
N GLN A 306 2.67 -37.93 -8.26
CA GLN A 306 2.63 -38.51 -9.60
C GLN A 306 3.52 -37.74 -10.58
N PHE A 307 3.45 -36.41 -10.59
CA PHE A 307 4.20 -35.59 -11.55
C PHE A 307 5.70 -35.66 -11.24
N SER A 308 6.08 -35.59 -9.97
CA SER A 308 7.48 -35.74 -9.53
C SER A 308 8.10 -37.07 -9.99
N THR A 309 7.35 -38.16 -9.85
CA THR A 309 7.82 -39.49 -10.26
C THR A 309 7.93 -39.59 -11.78
N LEU A 310 6.90 -39.17 -12.52
CA LEU A 310 6.86 -39.30 -13.97
C LEU A 310 7.80 -38.33 -14.69
N SER A 311 8.04 -37.13 -14.14
CA SER A 311 8.93 -36.13 -14.74
C SER A 311 10.40 -36.57 -14.74
N ARG A 312 10.79 -37.43 -13.78
CA ARG A 312 12.12 -38.06 -13.72
C ARG A 312 12.31 -39.15 -14.76
N LEU A 313 11.23 -39.87 -15.09
CA LEU A 313 11.26 -41.05 -15.97
C LEU A 313 11.02 -40.69 -17.44
N ASN A 314 10.29 -39.60 -17.71
CA ASN A 314 9.87 -39.24 -19.07
C ASN A 314 10.20 -37.78 -19.40
N PRO A 315 11.08 -37.51 -20.40
CA PRO A 315 11.45 -36.15 -20.80
C PRO A 315 10.27 -35.30 -21.32
N ALA A 316 9.17 -35.92 -21.76
CA ALA A 316 7.98 -35.22 -22.26
C ALA A 316 7.37 -34.26 -21.22
N TYR A 317 7.59 -34.50 -19.92
CA TYR A 317 7.15 -33.61 -18.85
C TYR A 317 7.96 -32.30 -18.78
N ARG A 318 9.24 -32.32 -19.17
CA ARG A 318 10.04 -31.10 -19.29
C ARG A 318 9.57 -30.24 -20.46
N GLU A 319 9.31 -30.87 -21.61
CA GLU A 319 8.71 -30.19 -22.76
C GLU A 319 7.33 -29.63 -22.43
N PHE A 320 6.54 -30.36 -21.64
CA PHE A 320 5.25 -29.88 -21.18
C PHE A 320 5.38 -28.60 -20.33
N ILE A 321 6.31 -28.55 -19.37
CA ILE A 321 6.58 -27.31 -18.62
C ILE A 321 6.97 -26.18 -19.57
N ALA A 322 7.84 -26.43 -20.55
CA ALA A 322 8.23 -25.43 -21.54
C ALA A 322 7.04 -24.92 -22.37
N SER A 323 6.07 -25.78 -22.70
CA SER A 323 4.84 -25.39 -23.38
C SER A 323 3.96 -24.47 -22.53
N VAL A 324 3.83 -24.75 -21.23
CA VAL A 324 3.11 -23.86 -20.28
C VAL A 324 3.77 -22.49 -20.22
N VAL A 325 5.10 -22.45 -20.06
CA VAL A 325 5.87 -21.21 -19.99
C VAL A 325 5.73 -20.38 -21.26
N THR A 326 5.73 -21.03 -22.42
CA THR A 326 5.60 -20.36 -23.72
C THR A 326 4.19 -19.80 -23.91
N LYS A 327 3.17 -20.57 -23.54
CA LYS A 327 1.77 -20.14 -23.68
C LYS A 327 1.38 -19.03 -22.69
N ALA A 328 2.07 -18.93 -21.57
CA ALA A 328 1.84 -17.90 -20.55
C ALA A 328 2.10 -16.47 -21.01
N GLN A 329 2.97 -16.25 -22.01
CA GLN A 329 3.24 -14.91 -22.57
C GLN A 329 3.58 -13.82 -21.52
N GLY A 330 4.23 -14.24 -20.41
CA GLY A 330 4.63 -13.39 -19.29
C GLY A 330 3.52 -13.05 -18.28
N VAL A 331 2.34 -13.67 -18.38
CA VAL A 331 1.17 -13.39 -17.53
C VAL A 331 1.08 -14.39 -16.37
N PHE A 332 1.57 -14.00 -15.19
CA PHE A 332 1.58 -14.84 -13.98
C PHE A 332 0.18 -15.26 -13.51
N LEU A 333 -0.83 -14.39 -13.61
CA LEU A 333 -2.21 -14.74 -13.24
C LEU A 333 -2.74 -15.92 -14.08
N TRP A 334 -2.42 -15.93 -15.38
CA TRP A 334 -2.78 -17.03 -16.28
C TRP A 334 -2.09 -18.32 -15.83
N VAL A 335 -0.80 -18.25 -15.52
CA VAL A 335 -0.02 -19.40 -15.02
C VAL A 335 -0.61 -19.97 -13.74
N TYR A 336 -0.97 -19.11 -12.79
CA TYR A 336 -1.60 -19.51 -11.53
C TYR A 336 -2.87 -20.34 -11.78
N LEU A 337 -3.77 -19.83 -12.64
CA LEU A 337 -5.05 -20.49 -12.96
C LEU A 337 -4.85 -21.79 -13.74
N VAL A 338 -3.93 -21.81 -14.70
CA VAL A 338 -3.61 -23.01 -15.49
C VAL A 338 -2.97 -24.09 -14.63
N VAL A 339 -1.96 -23.76 -13.81
CA VAL A 339 -1.31 -24.72 -12.92
C VAL A 339 -2.33 -25.33 -11.95
N ARG A 340 -3.27 -24.53 -11.43
CA ARG A 340 -4.36 -25.03 -10.59
C ARG A 340 -5.21 -26.08 -11.32
N ASN A 341 -5.61 -25.85 -12.58
CA ASN A 341 -6.37 -26.83 -13.35
C ASN A 341 -5.53 -28.07 -13.73
N LEU A 342 -4.24 -27.91 -14.00
CA LEU A 342 -3.35 -29.03 -14.30
C LEU A 342 -3.16 -29.93 -13.07
N LEU A 343 -3.06 -29.34 -11.88
CA LEU A 343 -3.02 -30.10 -10.62
C LEU A 343 -4.32 -30.88 -10.39
N GLU A 344 -5.48 -30.31 -10.71
CA GLU A 344 -6.75 -31.03 -10.68
C GLU A 344 -6.76 -32.22 -11.64
N GLY A 345 -6.21 -32.08 -12.85
CA GLY A 345 -6.04 -33.20 -13.78
C GLY A 345 -5.13 -34.31 -13.25
N LEU A 346 -4.06 -33.96 -12.56
CA LEU A 346 -3.17 -34.92 -11.91
C LEU A 346 -3.86 -35.70 -10.79
N THR A 347 -4.79 -35.09 -10.06
CA THR A 347 -5.64 -35.80 -9.08
C THR A 347 -6.47 -36.90 -9.75
N TYR A 348 -6.84 -36.73 -11.02
CA TYR A 348 -7.53 -37.75 -11.83
C TYR A 348 -6.59 -38.70 -12.58
N HIS A 349 -5.29 -38.68 -12.26
CA HIS A 349 -4.26 -39.46 -12.93
C HIS A 349 -4.12 -39.20 -14.44
N ASP A 350 -4.41 -37.97 -14.89
CA ASP A 350 -4.28 -37.58 -16.29
C ASP A 350 -2.84 -37.82 -16.82
N SER A 351 -2.75 -38.45 -18.00
CA SER A 351 -1.48 -38.62 -18.72
C SER A 351 -0.91 -37.29 -19.19
N VAL A 352 0.40 -37.21 -19.49
CA VAL A 352 1.01 -35.99 -20.07
C VAL A 352 0.33 -35.54 -21.37
N ARG A 353 -0.22 -36.48 -22.16
CA ARG A 353 -1.01 -36.18 -23.35
C ARG A 353 -2.32 -35.48 -22.98
N THR A 354 -3.02 -35.96 -21.95
CA THR A 354 -4.25 -35.34 -21.46
C THR A 354 -4.00 -33.96 -20.86
N LEU A 355 -2.91 -33.80 -20.10
CA LEU A 355 -2.49 -32.50 -19.57
C LEU A 355 -2.17 -31.50 -20.70
N ARG A 356 -1.55 -31.95 -21.80
CA ARG A 356 -1.36 -31.13 -23.02
C ARG A 356 -2.69 -30.71 -23.64
N MET A 357 -3.66 -31.63 -23.76
CA MET A 357 -4.99 -31.27 -24.28
C MET A 357 -5.69 -30.23 -23.39
N ARG A 358 -5.60 -30.36 -22.06
CA ARG A 358 -6.09 -29.34 -21.12
C ARG A 358 -5.42 -27.99 -21.34
N LEU A 359 -4.09 -27.99 -21.43
CA LEU A 359 -3.31 -26.78 -21.71
C LEU A 359 -3.76 -26.13 -23.02
N GLU A 360 -4.04 -26.93 -24.05
CA GLU A 360 -4.48 -26.40 -25.34
C GLU A 360 -5.87 -25.76 -25.32
N ALA A 361 -6.78 -26.30 -24.52
CA ALA A 361 -8.11 -25.74 -24.34
C ALA A 361 -8.11 -24.34 -23.68
N PHE A 362 -7.05 -23.97 -22.96
CA PHE A 362 -6.95 -22.67 -22.32
C PHE A 362 -6.51 -21.58 -23.31
N PRO A 363 -7.31 -20.52 -23.51
CA PRO A 363 -6.90 -19.37 -24.32
C PRO A 363 -5.72 -18.64 -23.68
N PRO A 364 -4.75 -18.12 -24.46
CA PRO A 364 -3.60 -17.38 -23.91
C PRO A 364 -3.96 -15.95 -23.47
N ASP A 365 -5.03 -15.35 -24.01
CA ASP A 365 -5.50 -14.03 -23.62
C ASP A 365 -6.40 -14.10 -22.36
N LEU A 366 -6.18 -13.20 -21.38
CA LEU A 366 -6.91 -13.25 -20.11
C LEU A 366 -8.42 -13.03 -20.26
N LYS A 367 -8.88 -12.19 -21.19
CA LYS A 367 -10.32 -11.93 -21.35
C LYS A 367 -11.02 -13.17 -21.88
N THR A 368 -10.48 -13.76 -22.95
CA THR A 368 -10.99 -15.02 -23.51
C THR A 368 -10.86 -16.18 -22.52
N PHE A 369 -9.81 -16.20 -21.71
CA PHE A 369 -9.63 -17.17 -20.64
C PHE A 369 -10.70 -17.04 -19.54
N PHE A 370 -11.00 -15.83 -19.06
CA PHE A 370 -12.07 -15.62 -18.07
C PHE A 370 -13.43 -16.01 -18.64
N GLN A 371 -13.71 -15.67 -19.91
CA GLN A 371 -14.94 -16.10 -20.57
C GLN A 371 -15.01 -17.64 -20.66
N HIS A 372 -13.91 -18.30 -20.99
CA HIS A 372 -13.82 -19.76 -21.00
C HIS A 372 -14.13 -20.37 -19.62
N LEU A 373 -13.54 -19.81 -18.54
CA LEU A 373 -13.82 -20.25 -17.17
C LEU A 373 -15.30 -20.08 -16.81
N ILE A 374 -15.90 -18.93 -17.10
CA ILE A 374 -17.32 -18.67 -16.83
C ILE A 374 -18.21 -19.64 -17.62
N ASN A 375 -17.89 -19.89 -18.89
CA ASN A 375 -18.66 -20.82 -19.73
C ASN A 375 -18.55 -22.27 -19.24
N SER A 376 -17.43 -22.65 -18.61
CA SER A 376 -17.19 -23.99 -18.02
C SER A 376 -17.99 -24.25 -16.73
N VAL A 377 -18.65 -23.22 -16.18
CA VAL A 377 -19.49 -23.36 -14.99
C VAL A 377 -20.81 -24.05 -15.38
N PRO A 378 -21.20 -25.13 -14.68
CA PRO A 378 -22.49 -25.80 -14.90
C PRO A 378 -23.65 -24.81 -14.88
N SER A 379 -24.62 -24.99 -15.80
CA SER A 379 -25.74 -24.06 -16.00
C SER A 379 -26.52 -23.78 -14.72
N ILE A 380 -26.70 -24.78 -13.87
CA ILE A 380 -27.39 -24.69 -12.57
C ILE A 380 -26.78 -23.65 -11.61
N TYR A 381 -25.49 -23.31 -11.76
CA TYR A 381 -24.80 -22.35 -10.88
C TYR A 381 -24.61 -20.96 -11.50
N ARG A 382 -24.97 -20.76 -12.78
CA ARG A 382 -24.68 -19.52 -13.50
C ARG A 382 -25.42 -18.32 -12.93
N LEU A 383 -26.66 -18.50 -12.47
CA LEU A 383 -27.44 -17.41 -11.86
C LEU A 383 -26.80 -16.93 -10.55
N GLN A 384 -26.37 -17.85 -9.69
CA GLN A 384 -25.71 -17.54 -8.42
C GLN A 384 -24.34 -16.90 -8.66
N LEU A 385 -23.60 -17.37 -9.66
CA LEU A 385 -22.35 -16.76 -10.08
C LEU A 385 -22.55 -15.31 -10.55
N ALA A 386 -23.52 -15.09 -11.44
CA ALA A 386 -23.84 -13.76 -11.95
C ALA A 386 -24.20 -12.80 -10.81
N ARG A 387 -25.09 -13.22 -9.89
CA ARG A 387 -25.44 -12.42 -8.70
C ARG A 387 -24.23 -12.07 -7.85
N SER A 388 -23.35 -13.05 -7.61
CA SER A 388 -22.12 -12.82 -6.84
C SER A 388 -21.25 -11.77 -7.52
N PHE A 389 -21.00 -11.90 -8.82
CA PHE A 389 -20.25 -10.92 -9.61
C PHE A 389 -20.87 -9.52 -9.58
N HIS A 390 -22.20 -9.40 -9.75
CA HIS A 390 -22.89 -8.12 -9.71
C HIS A 390 -22.69 -7.40 -8.37
N ILE A 391 -22.85 -8.13 -7.26
CA ILE A 391 -22.68 -7.56 -5.92
C ILE A 391 -21.22 -7.13 -5.71
N THR A 392 -20.26 -7.96 -6.09
CA THR A 392 -18.83 -7.63 -5.92
C THR A 392 -18.40 -6.43 -6.76
N VAL A 393 -18.94 -6.28 -7.98
CA VAL A 393 -18.68 -5.10 -8.84
C VAL A 393 -19.34 -3.86 -8.25
N ALA A 394 -20.64 -3.93 -7.95
CA ALA A 394 -21.43 -2.79 -7.50
C ALA A 394 -20.96 -2.22 -6.15
N ALA A 395 -20.44 -3.08 -5.27
CA ALA A 395 -19.97 -2.65 -3.96
C ALA A 395 -18.71 -1.77 -4.01
N GLY A 396 -17.91 -1.82 -5.08
CA GLY A 396 -16.64 -1.08 -5.19
C GLY A 396 -15.52 -1.54 -4.26
N GLU A 397 -15.85 -2.10 -3.10
CA GLU A 397 -14.94 -2.60 -2.06
C GLU A 397 -15.26 -4.05 -1.66
N PRO A 398 -14.35 -4.75 -0.97
CA PRO A 398 -14.60 -6.10 -0.47
C PRO A 398 -15.78 -6.13 0.51
N VAL A 399 -16.76 -6.99 0.24
CA VAL A 399 -18.00 -7.08 1.03
C VAL A 399 -17.90 -8.24 2.00
N PRO A 400 -18.42 -8.13 3.24
CA PRO A 400 -18.45 -9.24 4.19
C PRO A 400 -18.98 -10.53 3.57
N ALA A 401 -18.22 -11.62 3.73
CA ALA A 401 -18.49 -12.91 3.12
C ALA A 401 -19.86 -13.44 3.57
N MET A 402 -20.27 -13.13 4.80
CA MET A 402 -21.60 -13.48 5.30
C MET A 402 -22.74 -13.00 4.40
N PHE A 403 -22.62 -11.86 3.72
CA PHE A 403 -23.68 -11.39 2.82
C PHE A 403 -23.85 -12.33 1.62
N TYR A 404 -22.75 -12.89 1.11
CA TYR A 404 -22.80 -13.88 0.03
C TYR A 404 -23.38 -15.22 0.50
N SER A 405 -23.23 -15.56 1.79
CA SER A 405 -23.78 -16.82 2.34
C SER A 405 -25.30 -16.91 2.23
N PHE A 406 -25.98 -15.75 2.17
CA PHE A 406 -27.44 -15.66 2.04
C PHE A 406 -27.94 -15.60 0.59
N LEU A 407 -27.07 -15.52 -0.42
CA LEU A 407 -27.51 -15.36 -1.82
C LEU A 407 -28.30 -16.55 -2.37
N ASP A 408 -27.99 -17.74 -1.88
CA ASP A 408 -28.75 -18.94 -2.22
C ASP A 408 -30.17 -18.85 -1.62
N ASN A 409 -30.31 -18.37 -0.38
CA ASN A 409 -31.62 -18.18 0.27
C ASN A 409 -32.49 -17.15 -0.47
N VAL A 410 -31.90 -16.05 -0.94
CA VAL A 410 -32.63 -15.04 -1.74
C VAL A 410 -33.10 -15.62 -3.09
N GLY A 411 -32.37 -16.59 -3.65
CA GLY A 411 -32.77 -17.27 -4.87
C GLY A 411 -33.87 -18.31 -4.69
N GLU A 412 -33.86 -19.02 -3.57
CA GLU A 412 -34.83 -20.08 -3.26
C GLU A 412 -36.14 -19.51 -2.68
N GLU A 413 -36.05 -18.49 -1.83
CA GLU A 413 -37.20 -17.89 -1.14
C GLU A 413 -37.04 -16.36 -1.05
N PRO A 414 -37.74 -15.58 -1.89
CA PRO A 414 -37.64 -14.11 -1.88
C PRO A 414 -37.98 -13.46 -0.53
N GLN A 415 -38.80 -14.13 0.29
CA GLN A 415 -39.21 -13.67 1.62
C GLN A 415 -38.39 -14.30 2.76
N PHE A 416 -37.28 -14.98 2.50
CA PHE A 416 -36.52 -15.66 3.56
C PHE A 416 -36.15 -14.70 4.70
N ALA A 417 -35.81 -13.45 4.36
CA ALA A 417 -35.37 -12.45 5.32
C ALA A 417 -36.45 -12.07 6.34
N THR A 418 -37.74 -12.12 5.98
CA THR A 418 -38.84 -11.83 6.92
C THR A 418 -39.15 -13.01 7.83
N ARG A 419 -38.80 -14.22 7.43
CA ARG A 419 -39.00 -15.47 8.18
C ARG A 419 -37.76 -15.91 8.97
N LEU A 420 -36.61 -15.29 8.71
CA LEU A 420 -35.37 -15.61 9.40
C LEU A 420 -35.52 -15.32 10.90
N ALA A 421 -35.27 -16.34 11.71
CA ALA A 421 -35.31 -16.21 13.16
C ALA A 421 -34.31 -15.12 13.62
N LYS A 422 -34.80 -14.16 14.41
CA LYS A 422 -34.00 -13.04 14.94
C LYS A 422 -33.22 -13.47 16.18
N VAL A 423 -32.42 -14.53 16.05
CA VAL A 423 -31.62 -15.11 17.13
C VAL A 423 -30.14 -14.81 16.85
N PRO A 424 -29.32 -14.53 17.88
CA PRO A 424 -27.87 -14.38 17.70
C PRO A 424 -27.28 -15.61 17.00
N LEU A 425 -26.45 -15.37 15.99
CA LEU A 425 -25.73 -16.44 15.31
C LEU A 425 -24.62 -16.96 16.23
N SER A 426 -24.60 -18.26 16.49
CA SER A 426 -23.48 -18.87 17.23
C SER A 426 -22.20 -18.86 16.39
N LYS A 427 -21.05 -18.96 17.07
CA LYS A 427 -19.74 -19.04 16.42
C LYS A 427 -19.63 -20.25 15.49
N ASP A 428 -20.13 -21.40 15.91
CA ASP A 428 -20.11 -22.63 15.11
C ASP A 428 -20.95 -22.49 13.84
N GLU A 429 -22.13 -21.87 13.95
CA GLU A 429 -22.99 -21.61 12.79
C GLU A 429 -22.34 -20.61 11.82
N LEU A 430 -21.67 -19.57 12.34
CA LEU A 430 -20.91 -18.62 11.55
C LEU A 430 -19.78 -19.33 10.76
N MET A 431 -18.97 -20.13 11.44
CA MET A 431 -17.86 -20.87 10.84
C MET A 431 -18.35 -21.86 9.78
N LEU A 432 -19.41 -22.60 10.08
CA LEU A 432 -20.02 -23.55 9.14
C LEU A 432 -20.53 -22.86 7.87
N ARG A 433 -21.16 -21.69 8.02
CA ARG A 433 -21.63 -20.89 6.88
C ARG A 433 -20.50 -20.35 6.02
N LEU A 434 -19.46 -19.81 6.64
CA LEU A 434 -18.29 -19.27 5.94
C LEU A 434 -17.54 -20.38 5.18
N GLU A 435 -17.34 -21.54 5.79
CA GLU A 435 -16.69 -22.69 5.13
C GLU A 435 -17.56 -23.22 3.96
N ARG A 436 -18.88 -23.29 4.14
CA ARG A 436 -19.80 -23.67 3.06
C ARG A 436 -19.75 -22.67 1.91
N LEU A 437 -19.77 -21.37 2.21
CA LEU A 437 -19.65 -20.33 1.21
C LEU A 437 -18.32 -20.42 0.46
N ARG A 438 -17.20 -20.62 1.18
CA ARG A 438 -15.87 -20.77 0.57
C ARG A 438 -15.85 -21.88 -0.48
N ARG A 439 -16.37 -23.07 -0.14
CA ARG A 439 -16.47 -24.20 -1.07
C ARG A 439 -17.41 -23.90 -2.25
N ARG A 440 -18.54 -23.23 -2.00
CA ARG A 440 -19.49 -22.82 -3.04
C ARG A 440 -18.86 -21.83 -4.01
N LEU A 441 -18.19 -20.78 -3.51
CA LEU A 441 -17.51 -19.80 -4.35
C LEU A 441 -16.38 -20.46 -5.14
N ASP A 442 -15.61 -21.34 -4.53
CA ASP A 442 -14.52 -22.05 -5.20
C ASP A 442 -15.02 -22.88 -6.39
N GLY A 443 -16.05 -23.72 -6.16
CA GLY A 443 -16.63 -24.57 -7.20
C GLY A 443 -17.45 -23.81 -8.25
N ARG A 444 -18.19 -22.77 -7.86
CA ARG A 444 -19.11 -22.04 -8.75
C ARG A 444 -18.44 -20.90 -9.51
N SER A 445 -17.36 -20.31 -8.98
CA SER A 445 -16.63 -19.22 -9.65
C SER A 445 -15.36 -19.67 -10.36
N ARG A 446 -14.97 -20.96 -10.23
CA ARG A 446 -13.69 -21.48 -10.76
C ARG A 446 -12.47 -20.68 -10.28
N GLY A 447 -12.54 -20.15 -9.06
CA GLY A 447 -11.49 -19.32 -8.46
C GLY A 447 -11.45 -17.87 -8.96
N LEU A 448 -12.50 -17.36 -9.61
CA LEU A 448 -12.58 -15.94 -9.99
C LEU A 448 -12.98 -15.04 -8.81
N LEU A 449 -13.67 -15.60 -7.81
CA LEU A 449 -13.95 -14.97 -6.51
C LEU A 449 -13.27 -15.76 -5.40
N GLU A 450 -12.78 -15.03 -4.39
CA GLU A 450 -12.13 -15.63 -3.23
C GLU A 450 -12.66 -15.03 -1.93
N VAL A 451 -12.66 -15.86 -0.88
CA VAL A 451 -12.92 -15.43 0.49
C VAL A 451 -11.59 -15.01 1.11
N VAL A 452 -11.49 -13.75 1.50
CA VAL A 452 -10.28 -13.13 2.07
C VAL A 452 -10.48 -12.89 3.57
N GLY A 453 -9.42 -13.13 4.36
CA GLY A 453 -9.44 -12.93 5.81
C GLY A 453 -9.95 -14.14 6.61
N PHE A 454 -10.30 -15.24 5.94
CA PHE A 454 -10.65 -16.49 6.58
C PHE A 454 -9.39 -17.31 6.87
N ASP A 455 -8.89 -17.25 8.10
CA ASP A 455 -7.83 -18.14 8.57
C ASP A 455 -8.46 -19.27 9.40
N SER A 456 -8.58 -20.44 8.77
CA SER A 456 -9.13 -21.64 9.41
C SER A 456 -8.24 -22.23 10.51
N THR A 457 -7.06 -21.64 10.75
CA THR A 457 -6.11 -22.07 11.79
C THR A 457 -6.21 -21.27 13.08
N VAL A 458 -7.07 -20.25 13.14
CA VAL A 458 -7.29 -19.46 14.35
C VAL A 458 -8.11 -20.26 15.36
N ASP A 459 -7.61 -20.31 16.60
CA ASP A 459 -8.23 -21.02 17.70
C ASP A 459 -9.68 -20.55 17.93
N PRO A 460 -10.67 -21.46 17.82
CA PRO A 460 -12.07 -21.14 18.06
C PRO A 460 -12.38 -20.67 19.49
N ASP A 461 -11.43 -20.65 20.42
CA ASP A 461 -11.65 -20.15 21.78
C ASP A 461 -11.20 -18.70 22.01
N THR A 462 -10.75 -17.99 20.96
CA THR A 462 -10.35 -16.57 21.09
C THR A 462 -11.57 -15.67 21.37
N GLU A 463 -11.61 -15.00 22.52
CA GLU A 463 -12.68 -14.05 22.90
C GLU A 463 -12.75 -12.85 21.93
N GLY A 464 -13.97 -12.42 21.58
CA GLY A 464 -14.21 -11.27 20.69
C GLY A 464 -14.02 -11.54 19.19
N LEU A 465 -13.68 -12.79 18.82
CA LEU A 465 -13.44 -13.20 17.44
C LEU A 465 -14.72 -13.12 16.56
N ASP A 466 -15.92 -13.23 17.14
CA ASP A 466 -17.17 -13.43 16.40
C ASP A 466 -17.64 -12.18 15.62
N LYS A 467 -17.65 -11.01 16.27
CA LYS A 467 -17.93 -9.72 15.59
C LYS A 467 -16.84 -9.40 14.56
N THR A 468 -15.61 -9.79 14.87
CA THR A 468 -14.45 -9.59 14.02
C THR A 468 -14.56 -10.46 12.77
N LEU A 469 -14.84 -11.76 12.89
CA LEU A 469 -14.99 -12.72 11.79
C LEU A 469 -16.14 -12.37 10.84
N PHE A 470 -17.30 -11.96 11.37
CA PHE A 470 -18.49 -11.65 10.58
C PHE A 470 -18.23 -10.51 9.57
N LEU A 471 -17.49 -9.48 9.98
CA LEU A 471 -17.21 -8.29 9.15
C LEU A 471 -15.82 -8.32 8.49
N SER A 472 -14.83 -8.99 9.09
CA SER A 472 -13.44 -9.00 8.57
C SER A 472 -13.24 -10.02 7.45
N THR A 473 -14.02 -11.11 7.44
CA THR A 473 -14.00 -12.07 6.34
C THR A 473 -14.79 -11.48 5.19
N THR A 474 -14.16 -11.25 4.05
CA THR A 474 -14.77 -10.57 2.90
C THR A 474 -14.67 -11.43 1.65
N VAL A 475 -15.49 -11.12 0.64
CA VAL A 475 -15.37 -11.69 -0.70
C VAL A 475 -14.90 -10.60 -1.64
N ASP A 476 -13.94 -10.95 -2.49
CA ASP A 476 -13.41 -10.08 -3.53
C ASP A 476 -13.04 -10.90 -4.77
N PHE A 477 -12.76 -10.21 -5.87
CA PHE A 477 -12.18 -10.84 -7.05
C PHE A 477 -10.76 -11.33 -6.74
N LEU A 478 -10.40 -12.50 -7.30
CA LEU A 478 -9.02 -13.02 -7.25
C LEU A 478 -8.00 -11.96 -7.71
N HIS A 479 -8.35 -11.19 -8.75
CA HIS A 479 -7.49 -10.16 -9.29
C HIS A 479 -8.31 -9.03 -9.91
N ARG A 480 -7.81 -7.79 -9.85
CA ARG A 480 -8.47 -6.61 -10.46
C ARG A 480 -8.85 -6.82 -11.92
N THR A 481 -8.00 -7.50 -12.70
CA THR A 481 -8.30 -7.78 -14.13
C THR A 481 -9.58 -8.59 -14.31
N VAL A 482 -9.98 -9.41 -13.34
CA VAL A 482 -11.28 -10.10 -13.35
C VAL A 482 -12.40 -9.08 -13.12
N ARG A 483 -12.26 -8.18 -12.15
CA ARG A 483 -13.20 -7.08 -11.89
C ARG A 483 -13.41 -6.23 -13.14
N ASP A 484 -12.32 -5.76 -13.76
CA ASP A 484 -12.35 -4.97 -15.00
C ASP A 484 -13.09 -5.73 -16.11
N PHE A 485 -12.78 -7.03 -16.28
CA PHE A 485 -13.43 -7.85 -17.29
C PHE A 485 -14.94 -7.96 -17.07
N ILE A 486 -15.40 -8.24 -15.84
CA ILE A 486 -16.83 -8.35 -15.55
C ILE A 486 -17.54 -7.00 -15.76
N HIS A 487 -16.90 -5.90 -15.35
CA HIS A 487 -17.42 -4.55 -15.52
C HIS A 487 -17.56 -4.18 -17.01
N ASP A 488 -16.51 -4.41 -17.81
CA ASP A 488 -16.47 -4.07 -19.24
C ASP A 488 -17.38 -4.95 -20.10
N SER A 489 -17.58 -6.21 -19.72
CA SER A 489 -18.28 -7.21 -20.54
C SER A 489 -19.80 -7.00 -20.66
N LYS A 490 -20.36 -5.92 -20.09
CA LYS A 490 -21.82 -5.68 -20.01
C LYS A 490 -22.59 -6.92 -19.53
N LEU A 491 -21.97 -7.72 -18.66
CA LEU A 491 -22.71 -8.62 -17.78
C LEU A 491 -23.34 -7.82 -16.62
N GLY A 492 -23.10 -6.50 -16.52
CA GLY A 492 -23.87 -5.51 -15.74
C GLY A 492 -25.21 -5.16 -16.39
N PRO A 493 -26.13 -4.46 -15.69
CA PRO A 493 -27.54 -4.39 -16.07
C PRO A 493 -27.70 -3.80 -17.46
N THR A 494 -28.18 -4.62 -18.41
CA THR A 494 -28.92 -4.08 -19.53
C THR A 494 -30.10 -3.33 -18.93
N SER A 495 -30.08 -2.00 -19.05
CA SER A 495 -31.31 -1.22 -19.10
C SER A 495 -32.20 -1.87 -20.15
N GLY A 496 -33.17 -2.66 -19.67
CA GLY A 496 -34.27 -3.14 -20.49
C GLY A 496 -35.01 -1.89 -20.96
N GLY A 497 -34.71 -1.47 -22.18
CA GLY A 497 -35.62 -0.67 -22.96
C GLY A 497 -36.89 -1.50 -23.10
N VAL A 498 -37.91 -1.14 -22.32
CA VAL A 498 -39.29 -1.50 -22.60
C VAL A 498 -39.57 -0.89 -23.98
N GLY A 499 -39.44 -1.73 -25.01
CA GLY A 499 -40.03 -1.46 -26.31
C GLY A 499 -41.53 -1.53 -26.14
N ALA A 500 -42.13 -0.39 -25.83
CA ALA A 500 -43.54 -0.16 -26.08
C ALA A 500 -43.71 -0.04 -27.60
N SER A 501 -44.36 -1.03 -28.22
CA SER A 501 -44.99 -0.88 -29.53
C SER A 501 -46.11 -1.92 -29.65
N HIS A 502 -47.35 -1.41 -29.62
CA HIS A 502 -48.63 -1.94 -30.10
C HIS A 502 -48.94 -3.44 -30.01
#